data_AF-A0A1C7GRY9-F1
#
_entry.id   AF-A0A1C7GRY9-F1
#
_cell.length_a   1.000
_cell.length_b   1.000
_cell.length_c   1.000
_cell.angle_alpha   90.00
_cell.angle_beta   90.00
_cell.angle_gamma   90.00
#
_symmetry.space_group_name_H-M   'P 1'
#
loop_
_entity.id
_entity.type
_entity.pdbx_description
1 polymer ?
#
loop_
_entity_poly.entity_id
_entity_poly.type
_entity_poly.pdbx_seq_one_letter_code
_entity_poly.pdbx_strand_id
1 'polypeptide(L)'
;MNNLNGCTFTWVYQHYLSWFSDHARSDAIPKREEEIVGAHSYNEDVFSDGHISLNRVIYYVPLKQSEAKSGKPEIFGFTELNLLEEDSSGDIEKITPVEYALL
;
A
#
# COMPACT_ATOMS: atom_id res chain seq x y z
N MET A 1 -5.85 -10.24 -13.85
CA MET A 1 -4.96 -10.02 -12.70
C MET A 1 -5.84 -9.93 -11.49
N ASN A 2 -5.74 -10.90 -10.58
CA ASN A 2 -6.52 -10.90 -9.35
C ASN A 2 -5.99 -9.74 -8.46
N ASN A 3 -6.90 -8.91 -7.96
CA ASN A 3 -6.55 -7.78 -7.09
C ASN A 3 -6.18 -8.35 -5.71
N LEU A 4 -4.90 -8.32 -5.32
CA LEU A 4 -4.38 -8.97 -4.09
C LEU A 4 -4.41 -8.07 -2.85
N ASN A 5 -5.19 -6.98 -2.88
CA ASN A 5 -5.19 -5.94 -1.86
C ASN A 5 -6.48 -6.02 -1.03
N GLY A 6 -6.37 -5.92 0.29
CA GLY A 6 -7.52 -5.84 1.19
C GLY A 6 -8.12 -4.45 1.23
N CYS A 7 -7.28 -3.42 1.10
CA CYS A 7 -7.68 -2.02 0.98
C CYS A 7 -7.84 -1.66 -0.50
N THR A 8 -8.88 -0.88 -0.79
CA THR A 8 -9.03 -0.34 -2.14
C THR A 8 -7.97 0.71 -2.40
N PHE A 9 -7.49 0.78 -3.64
CA PHE A 9 -6.52 1.79 -4.04
C PHE A 9 -7.03 3.22 -3.80
N THR A 10 -8.33 3.45 -3.99
CA THR A 10 -9.02 4.70 -3.66
C THR A 10 -8.87 5.10 -2.19
N TRP A 11 -8.88 4.14 -1.27
CA TRP A 11 -8.69 4.42 0.16
C TRP A 11 -7.25 4.84 0.46
N VAL A 12 -6.25 4.16 -0.13
CA VAL A 12 -4.84 4.57 -0.05
C VAL A 12 -4.64 5.98 -0.61
N TYR A 13 -5.30 6.29 -1.73
CA TYR A 13 -5.25 7.62 -2.35
C TYR A 13 -5.83 8.72 -1.45
N GLN A 14 -6.93 8.44 -0.72
CA GLN A 14 -7.50 9.40 0.23
C GLN A 14 -6.54 9.72 1.38
N HIS A 15 -5.84 8.71 1.91
CA HIS A 15 -4.80 8.92 2.94
C HIS A 15 -3.63 9.72 2.40
N TYR A 16 -3.20 9.44 1.17
CA TYR A 16 -2.18 10.24 0.49
C TYR A 16 -2.61 11.71 0.37
N LEU A 17 -3.84 11.99 -0.07
CA LEU A 17 -4.32 13.37 -0.22
C LEU A 17 -4.38 14.12 1.12
N SER A 18 -4.82 13.44 2.19
CA SER A 18 -4.81 14.03 3.54
C SER A 18 -3.38 14.34 3.99
N TRP A 19 -2.47 13.37 3.87
CA TRP A 19 -1.06 13.57 4.19
C TRP A 19 -0.44 14.69 3.36
N PHE A 20 -0.71 14.74 2.06
CA PHE A 20 -0.18 15.77 1.16
C PHE A 20 -0.63 17.17 1.58
N SER A 21 -1.90 17.34 1.96
CA SER A 21 -2.42 18.64 2.43
C SER A 21 -1.66 19.17 3.66
N ASP A 22 -1.26 18.27 4.55
CA ASP A 22 -0.54 18.62 5.78
C ASP A 22 0.95 18.90 5.53
N HIS A 23 1.57 18.24 4.56
CA HIS A 23 3.04 18.27 4.38
C HIS A 23 3.51 19.08 3.16
N ALA A 24 2.67 19.31 2.16
CA ALA A 24 3.03 20.01 0.93
C ALA A 24 2.70 21.51 0.97
N ARG A 25 3.51 22.32 0.30
CA ARG A 25 3.26 23.75 0.14
C ARG A 25 1.94 23.99 -0.60
N SER A 26 1.36 25.17 -0.41
CA SER A 26 0.08 25.54 -1.05
C SER A 26 0.13 25.59 -2.58
N ASP A 27 1.31 25.69 -3.18
CA ASP A 27 1.55 25.71 -4.63
C ASP A 27 1.96 24.33 -5.20
N ALA A 28 2.16 23.33 -4.35
CA ALA A 28 2.49 21.98 -4.78
C ALA A 28 1.24 21.25 -5.30
N ILE A 29 1.43 20.41 -6.31
CA ILE A 29 0.35 19.65 -6.96
C ILE A 29 0.45 18.17 -6.53
N PRO A 30 -0.62 17.57 -6.00
CA PRO A 30 -0.60 16.16 -5.63
C PRO A 30 -0.48 15.27 -6.87
N LYS A 31 0.13 14.10 -6.68
CA LYS A 31 0.15 13.02 -7.66
C LYS A 31 -1.28 12.55 -7.92
N ARG A 32 -1.56 12.17 -9.16
CA ARG A 32 -2.83 11.51 -9.51
C ARG A 32 -2.84 10.09 -8.94
N GLU A 33 -4.04 9.53 -8.84
CA GLU A 33 -4.25 8.16 -8.37
C GLU A 33 -3.37 7.18 -9.17
N GLU A 34 -3.31 7.30 -10.49
CA GLU A 34 -2.52 6.41 -11.35
C GLU A 34 -1.00 6.59 -11.23
N GLU A 35 -0.53 7.71 -10.64
CA GLU A 35 0.89 7.99 -10.43
C GLU A 35 1.41 7.46 -9.08
N ILE A 36 0.52 6.97 -8.20
CA ILE A 36 0.95 6.34 -6.95
C ILE A 36 1.49 4.95 -7.29
N VAL A 37 2.82 4.85 -7.29
CA VAL A 37 3.51 3.59 -7.50
C VAL A 37 3.34 2.73 -6.24
N GLY A 38 2.55 1.67 -6.36
CA GLY A 38 2.64 0.53 -5.45
C GLY A 38 3.92 -0.24 -5.76
N ALA A 39 4.83 -0.35 -4.79
CA ALA A 39 6.00 -1.19 -4.87
C ALA A 39 5.68 -2.59 -4.29
N HIS A 40 5.95 -3.59 -5.14
CA HIS A 40 6.13 -5.03 -4.93
C HIS A 40 5.41 -5.73 -3.75
N SER A 41 4.56 -6.69 -4.14
CA SER A 41 4.07 -7.82 -3.35
C SER A 41 5.24 -8.68 -2.85
N TYR A 42 5.36 -8.82 -1.54
CA TYR A 42 6.09 -9.94 -0.94
C TYR A 42 5.08 -11.02 -0.60
N ASN A 43 5.13 -12.13 -1.34
CA ASN A 43 4.35 -13.32 -1.06
C ASN A 43 5.21 -14.28 -0.24
N GLU A 44 4.85 -14.48 1.01
CA GLU A 44 5.44 -15.51 1.87
C GLU A 44 4.38 -16.59 2.12
N ASP A 45 4.72 -17.84 1.78
CA ASP A 45 3.93 -18.98 2.23
C ASP A 45 4.16 -19.14 3.73
N VAL A 46 3.11 -18.89 4.51
CA VAL A 46 3.17 -18.86 5.97
C VAL A 46 2.71 -20.15 6.62
N PHE A 47 2.07 -21.06 5.87
CA PHE A 47 1.53 -22.29 6.42
C PHE A 47 1.95 -23.49 5.58
N SER A 48 2.44 -24.54 6.24
CA SER A 48 2.97 -25.76 5.62
C SER A 48 2.00 -26.52 4.70
N ASP A 49 0.72 -26.18 4.72
CA ASP A 49 -0.34 -26.85 3.96
C ASP A 49 -0.67 -26.14 2.63
N GLY A 50 0.04 -25.06 2.26
CA GLY A 50 0.12 -24.55 0.88
C GLY A 50 -1.14 -23.86 0.32
N HIS A 51 -2.12 -23.50 1.16
CA HIS A 51 -3.36 -22.83 0.75
C HIS A 51 -3.52 -21.41 1.32
N ILE A 52 -2.56 -20.95 2.13
CA ILE A 52 -2.64 -19.65 2.79
C ILE A 52 -1.29 -18.95 2.67
N SER A 53 -1.27 -17.77 2.06
CA SER A 53 -0.07 -16.95 1.91
C SER A 53 -0.25 -15.56 2.51
N LEU A 54 0.85 -14.90 2.86
CA LEU A 54 0.87 -13.48 3.19
C LEU A 54 1.33 -12.68 1.98
N ASN A 55 0.56 -11.65 1.62
CA ASN A 55 0.95 -10.64 0.65
C ASN A 55 1.14 -9.30 1.35
N ARG A 56 2.36 -8.75 1.35
CA ARG A 56 2.60 -7.36 1.75
C ARG A 56 2.62 -6.45 0.54
N VAL A 57 1.79 -5.43 0.57
CA VAL A 57 1.76 -4.34 -0.41
C VAL A 57 2.28 -3.07 0.23
N ILE A 58 3.09 -2.32 -0.50
CA ILE A 58 3.64 -1.07 -0.02
C ILE A 58 3.51 0.03 -1.06
N TYR A 59 3.05 1.20 -0.64
CA TYR A 59 2.91 2.39 -1.46
C TYR A 59 3.85 3.47 -0.93
N TYR A 60 4.61 4.07 -1.83
CA TYR A 60 5.51 5.16 -1.50
C TYR A 60 5.35 6.30 -2.49
N VAL A 61 5.09 7.50 -1.98
CA VAL A 61 5.02 8.71 -2.80
C VAL A 61 6.02 9.73 -2.27
N PRO A 62 7.12 10.00 -3.00
CA PRO A 62 8.09 11.00 -2.60
C PRO A 62 7.51 12.41 -2.81
N LEU A 63 7.76 13.28 -1.85
CA LEU A 63 7.53 14.72 -1.92
C LEU A 63 8.90 15.42 -1.99
N LYS A 64 9.16 16.16 -3.06
CA LYS A 64 10.46 16.81 -3.25
C LYS A 64 10.66 17.92 -2.23
N GLN A 65 11.92 18.25 -1.98
CA GLN A 65 12.30 19.36 -1.12
C GLN A 65 11.62 20.69 -1.50
N SER A 66 11.47 20.95 -2.80
CA SER A 66 10.82 22.16 -3.32
C SER A 66 9.31 22.19 -3.12
N GLU A 67 8.70 21.04 -2.83
CA GLU A 67 7.25 20.85 -2.70
C GLU A 67 6.83 20.76 -1.23
N ALA A 68 7.73 20.35 -0.33
CA ALA A 68 7.47 20.17 1.09
C ALA A 68 7.45 21.50 1.88
N LYS A 69 6.52 21.64 2.83
CA LYS A 69 6.46 22.79 3.77
C LYS A 69 7.72 22.89 4.63
N SER A 70 8.31 21.74 4.98
CA SER A 70 9.53 21.65 5.79
C SER A 70 10.80 22.12 5.05
N GLY A 71 10.75 22.23 3.72
CA GLY A 71 11.93 22.46 2.90
C GLY A 71 12.93 21.29 2.95
N LYS A 72 12.47 20.08 3.29
CA LYS A 72 13.24 18.82 3.27
C LYS A 72 12.49 17.77 2.43
N PRO A 73 13.18 16.77 1.86
CA PRO A 73 12.50 15.64 1.23
C PRO A 73 11.65 14.89 2.26
N GLU A 74 10.43 14.54 1.87
CA GLU A 74 9.48 13.78 2.68
C GLU A 74 8.88 12.64 1.85
N ILE A 75 8.39 11.59 2.49
CA ILE A 75 7.84 10.43 1.80
C ILE A 75 6.54 10.03 2.49
N PHE A 76 5.46 9.94 1.73
CA PHE A 76 4.27 9.22 2.14
C PHE A 76 4.56 7.72 2.05
N GLY A 77 4.35 7.00 3.13
CA GLY A 77 4.44 5.55 3.18
C GLY A 77 3.12 4.96 3.65
N PHE A 78 2.61 3.98 2.92
CA PHE A 78 1.45 3.19 3.31
C PHE A 78 1.75 1.72 3.06
N THR A 79 1.49 0.85 4.03
CA THR A 79 1.66 -0.60 3.87
C THR A 79 0.41 -1.33 4.30
N GLU A 80 0.07 -2.38 3.57
CA GLU A 80 -0.95 -3.34 3.93
C GLU A 80 -0.34 -4.74 3.91
N LEU A 81 -0.69 -5.55 4.90
CA LEU A 81 -0.38 -6.96 4.92
C LEU A 81 -1.70 -7.73 4.82
N ASN A 82 -1.79 -8.63 3.85
CA ASN A 82 -2.98 -9.37 3.51
C ASN A 82 -2.72 -10.87 3.68
N LEU A 83 -3.67 -11.58 4.29
CA LEU A 83 -3.75 -13.03 4.21
C LEU A 83 -4.55 -13.40 2.96
N LEU A 84 -3.94 -14.17 2.08
CA LEU A 84 -4.55 -14.71 0.88
C LEU A 84 -4.89 -16.19 1.13
N GLU A 85 -6.14 -16.56 0.91
CA GLU A 85 -6.61 -17.94 0.95
C GLU A 85 -6.87 -18.41 -0.48
N GLU A 86 -6.18 -19.47 -0.88
CA GLU A 86 -6.27 -20.09 -2.19
C GLU A 86 -7.24 -21.27 -2.16
N ASP A 87 -8.09 -21.38 -3.18
CA ASP A 87 -8.94 -22.54 -3.35
C ASP A 87 -8.15 -23.75 -3.88
N SER A 88 -8.82 -24.89 -4.04
CA SER A 88 -8.19 -26.11 -4.56
C SER A 88 -7.65 -26.02 -6.00
N SER A 89 -7.96 -24.94 -6.72
CA SER A 89 -7.48 -24.64 -8.07
C SER A 89 -6.31 -23.65 -8.10
N GLY A 90 -5.94 -23.07 -6.94
CA GLY A 90 -4.89 -22.06 -6.80
C GLY A 90 -5.38 -20.63 -7.08
N ASP A 91 -6.69 -20.43 -7.18
CA ASP A 91 -7.28 -19.10 -7.31
C ASP A 91 -7.48 -18.47 -5.92
N ILE A 92 -7.25 -17.15 -5.82
CA ILE A 92 -7.47 -16.43 -4.56
C ILE A 92 -8.97 -16.32 -4.30
N GLU A 93 -9.47 -17.07 -3.33
CA GLU A 93 -10.87 -17.04 -2.90
C GLU A 93 -11.13 -15.90 -1.92
N LYS A 94 -10.16 -15.61 -1.04
CA LYS A 94 -10.34 -14.64 0.04
C LYS A 94 -9.09 -13.84 0.33
N ILE A 95 -9.31 -12.55 0.58
CA ILE A 95 -8.28 -11.60 1.00
C ILE A 95 -8.73 -11.01 2.34
N THR A 96 -7.95 -11.24 3.38
CA THR A 96 -8.21 -10.70 4.72
C THR A 96 -7.08 -9.73 5.07
N PRO A 97 -7.35 -8.43 5.27
CA PRO A 97 -6.35 -7.53 5.82
C PRO A 97 -5.91 -8.04 7.21
N VAL A 98 -4.61 -8.19 7.42
CA VAL A 98 -4.03 -8.63 8.70
C VAL A 98 -3.02 -7.61 9.16
N GLU A 99 -3.26 -7.04 10.33
CA GLU A 99 -2.29 -6.21 11.02
C GLU A 99 -1.40 -7.11 11.88
N TYR A 100 -0.19 -7.44 11.41
CA TYR A 100 0.82 -8.04 12.27
C TYR A 100 1.59 -6.92 12.97
N ALA A 101 1.32 -6.72 14.26
CA ALA A 101 2.24 -6.06 15.15
C ALA A 101 2.99 -7.15 15.96
N LEU A 102 4.19 -7.51 15.52
CA LEU A 102 5.19 -8.08 16.42
C LEU A 102 6.11 -6.91 16.82
N LEU A 103 5.95 -6.49 18.07
CA LEU A 103 6.72 -5.43 18.75
C LEU A 103 8.23 -5.70 18.73
#